data_AF-A0A9D5NMV9-F1
#
_entry.id   AF-A0A9D5NMV9-F1
#
_cell.length_a   1.000
_cell.length_b   1.000
_cell.length_c   1.000
_cell.angle_alpha   90.00
_cell.angle_beta   90.00
_cell.angle_gamma   90.00
#
_symmetry.space_group_name_H-M   'P 1'
#
loop_
_entity.id
_entity.type
_entity.pdbx_description
1 polymer ?
#
loop_
_entity_poly.entity_id
_entity_poly.type
_entity_poly.pdbx_seq_one_letter_code
_entity_poly.pdbx_strand_id
1 'polypeptide(L)'
;MFGINKLLKREPLTEDERFEIIKKKQIDVNVVEYVKNRLLNLTIEIGGERSGKALELMKKGLLEGWCWQTTETAIVFFNDSDYITRGNLTFSPHKKYYHSWICFNFECEEYVFDPCLDLLCKKKLYDKIFEIEIMGKVSAKQVREELLSCIANHKPREESIFDKFLDEKTLKRQKDETHICGDNNVYSPMYRNNTGYILETKNGKIKRLIAHYYFSA
;
A
#
# COMPACT_ATOMS: atom_id res chain seq x y z
N MET A 1 13.20 23.52 45.26
CA MET A 1 14.19 22.65 44.59
C MET A 1 13.52 21.29 44.37
N PHE A 2 12.74 21.16 43.29
CA PHE A 2 12.01 19.92 42.98
C PHE A 2 12.92 18.99 42.18
N GLY A 3 13.18 17.83 42.77
CA GLY A 3 14.27 16.93 42.40
C GLY A 3 14.22 16.39 40.99
N ILE A 4 15.44 16.17 40.48
CA ILE A 4 15.86 15.59 39.20
C ILE A 4 15.37 14.13 39.01
N ASN A 5 14.52 13.61 39.90
CA ASN A 5 14.01 12.23 39.88
C ASN A 5 12.64 12.05 39.19
N LYS A 6 12.11 13.05 38.49
CA LYS A 6 10.92 12.90 37.62
C LYS A 6 11.26 12.50 36.17
N LEU A 7 12.46 11.96 35.96
CA LEU A 7 13.07 11.66 34.66
C LEU A 7 13.22 10.16 34.35
N LEU A 8 12.50 9.29 35.07
CA LEU A 8 12.48 7.85 34.79
C LEU A 8 11.04 7.37 34.59
N LYS A 9 10.80 6.83 33.39
CA LYS A 9 9.56 6.27 32.83
C LYS A 9 8.55 7.30 32.31
N ARG A 10 8.78 7.80 31.08
CA ARG A 10 7.63 8.06 30.22
C ARG A 10 6.97 6.71 29.97
N GLU A 11 5.69 6.60 30.28
CA GLU A 11 4.90 5.45 29.87
C GLU A 11 5.03 5.32 28.34
N PRO A 12 5.08 4.08 27.82
CA PRO A 12 5.12 3.89 26.38
C PRO A 12 3.89 4.53 25.73
N LEU A 13 4.08 5.12 24.55
CA LEU A 13 2.97 5.73 23.81
C LEU A 13 1.93 4.67 23.45
N THR A 14 0.66 5.01 23.68
CA THR A 14 -0.51 4.28 23.18
C THR A 14 -0.64 4.41 21.66
N GLU A 15 -1.50 3.59 21.07
CA GLU A 15 -1.77 3.62 19.62
C GLU A 15 -2.26 5.02 19.21
N ASP A 16 -3.32 5.53 19.86
CA ASP A 16 -3.90 6.84 19.56
C ASP A 16 -2.88 7.99 19.68
N GLU A 17 -2.03 7.98 20.72
CA GLU A 17 -0.99 9.01 20.89
C GLU A 17 0.03 9.00 19.75
N ARG A 18 0.42 7.82 19.25
CA ARG A 18 1.36 7.69 18.13
C ARG A 18 0.77 8.31 16.86
N PHE A 19 -0.48 7.97 16.54
CA PHE A 19 -1.20 8.53 15.39
C PHE A 19 -1.40 10.04 15.51
N GLU A 20 -1.80 10.52 16.69
CA GLU A 20 -2.00 11.95 16.97
C GLU A 20 -0.71 12.76 16.79
N ILE A 21 0.44 12.24 17.23
CA ILE A 21 1.73 12.92 17.05
C ILE A 21 2.04 13.10 15.56
N ILE A 22 1.79 12.10 14.72
CA ILE A 22 2.04 12.18 13.28
C ILE A 22 1.06 13.15 12.63
N LYS A 23 -0.25 13.00 12.88
CA LYS A 23 -1.30 13.83 12.27
C LYS A 23 -1.19 15.31 12.63
N LYS A 24 -0.66 15.65 13.81
CA LYS A 24 -0.40 17.04 14.22
C LYS A 24 0.78 17.68 13.50
N LYS A 25 1.66 16.90 12.85
CA LYS A 25 2.80 17.45 12.12
C LYS A 25 2.34 17.87 10.72
N GLN A 26 2.53 19.16 10.44
CA GLN A 26 2.30 19.69 9.11
C GLN A 26 3.24 19.05 8.10
N ILE A 27 2.71 18.84 6.91
CA ILE A 27 3.43 18.33 5.75
C ILE A 27 3.33 19.36 4.66
N ASP A 28 4.41 19.49 3.92
CA ASP A 28 4.46 20.37 2.77
C ASP A 28 3.35 19.98 1.77
N VAL A 29 2.57 20.98 1.35
CA VAL A 29 1.48 20.81 0.38
C VAL A 29 1.99 20.22 -0.94
N ASN A 30 3.24 20.51 -1.33
CA ASN A 30 3.86 19.99 -2.53
C ASN A 30 4.07 18.47 -2.45
N VAL A 31 4.32 17.93 -1.26
CA VAL A 31 4.44 16.48 -1.03
C VAL A 31 3.07 15.81 -1.14
N VAL A 32 2.02 16.45 -0.62
CA VAL A 32 0.64 15.97 -0.77
C VAL A 32 0.23 15.96 -2.24
N GLU A 33 0.52 17.04 -2.96
CA GLU A 33 0.24 17.16 -4.39
C GLU A 33 1.05 16.15 -5.22
N TYR A 34 2.31 15.91 -4.86
CA TYR A 34 3.14 14.87 -5.47
C TYR A 34 2.45 13.51 -5.40
N VAL A 35 2.03 13.06 -4.21
CA VAL A 35 1.36 11.77 -4.01
C VAL A 35 0.02 11.74 -4.76
N LYS A 36 -0.76 12.82 -4.70
CA LYS A 36 -2.04 12.93 -5.41
C LYS A 36 -1.85 12.74 -6.91
N ASN A 37 -0.90 13.45 -7.51
CA ASN A 37 -0.63 13.41 -8.94
C ASN A 37 -0.15 12.02 -9.40
N ARG A 38 0.65 11.34 -8.58
CA ARG A 38 1.09 9.96 -8.84
C ARG A 38 -0.09 8.99 -8.93
N LEU A 39 -1.09 9.15 -8.08
CA LEU A 39 -2.19 8.19 -7.93
C LEU A 39 -3.47 8.54 -8.72
N LEU A 40 -3.48 9.61 -9.52
CA LEU A 40 -4.66 10.05 -10.28
C LEU A 40 -5.25 8.93 -11.17
N ASN A 41 -4.37 8.11 -11.74
CA ASN A 41 -4.73 7.06 -12.70
C ASN A 41 -5.00 5.70 -12.03
N LEU A 42 -4.95 5.62 -10.70
CA LEU A 42 -5.25 4.42 -9.94
C LEU A 42 -6.70 4.42 -9.47
N THR A 43 -7.40 3.33 -9.75
CA THR A 43 -8.72 2.99 -9.18
C THR A 43 -8.61 1.65 -8.47
N ILE A 44 -9.19 1.55 -7.28
CA ILE A 44 -9.21 0.32 -6.49
C ILE A 44 -10.68 -0.10 -6.32
N GLU A 45 -10.95 -1.38 -6.53
CA GLU A 45 -12.22 -2.04 -6.22
C GLU A 45 -12.02 -3.11 -5.16
N ILE A 46 -12.85 -3.14 -4.13
CA ILE A 46 -12.76 -4.09 -3.01
C ILE A 46 -14.08 -4.85 -2.92
N GLY A 47 -14.00 -6.18 -3.04
CA GLY A 47 -15.16 -7.08 -2.88
C GLY A 47 -16.31 -6.82 -3.85
N GLY A 48 -16.08 -6.09 -4.95
CA GLY A 48 -17.10 -5.76 -5.96
C GLY A 48 -18.14 -4.71 -5.57
N GLU A 49 -18.15 -4.25 -4.31
CA GLU A 49 -19.13 -3.27 -3.79
C GLU A 49 -18.54 -1.89 -3.53
N ARG A 50 -17.23 -1.81 -3.25
CA ARG A 50 -16.54 -0.57 -2.89
C ARG A 50 -15.53 -0.25 -3.99
N SER A 51 -15.69 0.89 -4.65
CA SER A 51 -14.78 1.34 -5.71
C SER A 51 -14.48 2.83 -5.57
N GLY A 52 -13.27 3.25 -5.90
CA GLY A 52 -12.88 4.65 -5.87
C GLY A 52 -11.41 4.91 -6.14
N LYS A 53 -11.03 6.19 -6.08
CA LYS A 53 -9.62 6.58 -6.13
C LYS A 53 -8.91 6.20 -4.84
N ALA A 54 -7.65 5.80 -4.93
CA ALA A 54 -6.88 5.32 -3.79
C ALA A 54 -6.89 6.30 -2.60
N LEU A 55 -6.69 7.60 -2.85
CA LEU A 55 -6.72 8.61 -1.79
C LEU A 55 -8.11 8.83 -1.18
N GLU A 56 -9.18 8.65 -1.94
CA GLU A 56 -10.54 8.75 -1.42
C GLU A 56 -10.87 7.58 -0.51
N LEU A 57 -10.45 6.37 -0.90
CA LEU A 57 -10.63 5.15 -0.10
C LEU A 57 -9.79 5.19 1.18
N MET A 58 -8.54 5.69 1.11
CA MET A 58 -7.68 5.98 2.25
C MET A 58 -8.40 6.88 3.26
N LYS A 59 -8.94 8.02 2.81
CA LYS A 59 -9.64 8.98 3.69
C LYS A 59 -10.94 8.44 4.30
N LYS A 60 -11.55 7.43 3.68
CA LYS A 60 -12.72 6.72 4.21
C LYS A 60 -12.34 5.53 5.12
N GLY A 61 -11.05 5.25 5.32
CA GLY A 61 -10.57 4.08 6.08
C GLY A 61 -10.84 2.74 5.39
N LEU A 62 -11.15 2.72 4.09
CA LEU A 62 -11.57 1.50 3.39
C LEU A 62 -10.40 0.62 2.94
N LEU A 63 -9.16 1.10 3.09
CA LEU A 63 -7.94 0.37 2.73
C LEU A 63 -7.32 -0.35 3.93
N GLU A 64 -7.88 -0.22 5.14
CA GLU A 64 -7.41 -0.96 6.30
C GLU A 64 -7.47 -2.48 6.05
N GLY A 65 -6.39 -3.19 6.39
CA GLY A 65 -6.25 -4.63 6.12
C GLY A 65 -5.77 -5.00 4.72
N TRP A 66 -5.67 -4.05 3.79
CA TRP A 66 -5.24 -4.27 2.40
C TRP A 66 -3.82 -3.78 2.12
N CYS A 67 -2.95 -3.78 3.13
CA CYS A 67 -1.66 -3.10 3.06
C CYS A 67 -0.72 -3.64 1.98
N TRP A 68 -0.68 -4.95 1.76
CA TRP A 68 0.15 -5.56 0.72
C TRP A 68 -0.34 -5.16 -0.68
N GLN A 69 -1.61 -5.42 -0.97
CA GLN A 69 -2.21 -5.10 -2.27
C GLN A 69 -2.14 -3.60 -2.56
N THR A 70 -2.40 -2.76 -1.55
CA THR A 70 -2.43 -1.31 -1.72
C THR A 70 -1.06 -0.74 -2.02
N THR A 71 -0.01 -1.12 -1.28
CA THR A 71 1.33 -0.58 -1.54
C THR A 71 1.91 -1.11 -2.85
N GLU A 72 1.69 -2.39 -3.17
CA GLU A 72 2.13 -3.01 -4.43
C GLU A 72 1.42 -2.40 -5.64
N THR A 73 0.14 -2.10 -5.52
CA THR A 73 -0.61 -1.42 -6.57
C THR A 73 -0.20 0.04 -6.72
N ALA A 74 -0.01 0.77 -5.61
CA ALA A 74 0.26 2.20 -5.64
C ALA A 74 1.70 2.53 -6.07
N ILE A 75 2.68 1.73 -5.65
CA ILE A 75 4.10 2.01 -5.92
C ILE A 75 4.43 2.02 -7.41
N VAL A 76 3.65 1.35 -8.27
CA VAL A 76 3.88 1.30 -9.72
C VAL A 76 3.77 2.66 -10.41
N PHE A 77 3.30 3.69 -9.72
CA PHE A 77 3.26 5.07 -10.21
C PHE A 77 4.42 5.93 -9.72
N PHE A 78 5.20 5.46 -8.73
CA PHE A 78 6.32 6.17 -8.12
C PHE A 78 7.60 6.03 -8.95
N ASN A 79 8.68 6.71 -8.53
CA ASN A 79 9.98 6.62 -9.21
C ASN A 79 10.62 5.26 -8.97
N ASP A 80 11.46 4.79 -9.90
CA ASP A 80 12.09 3.46 -9.82
C ASP A 80 12.88 3.21 -8.54
N SER A 81 13.48 4.26 -7.95
CA SER A 81 14.24 4.21 -6.71
C SER A 81 13.39 4.24 -5.44
N ASP A 82 12.11 4.61 -5.55
CA ASP A 82 11.17 4.54 -4.43
C ASP A 82 10.89 3.07 -4.09
N TYR A 83 10.42 2.77 -2.89
CA TYR A 83 10.32 1.38 -2.45
C TYR A 83 9.18 1.14 -1.47
N ILE A 84 8.68 -0.09 -1.49
CA ILE A 84 7.85 -0.63 -0.44
C ILE A 84 8.77 -1.09 0.69
N THR A 85 8.43 -0.75 1.93
CA THR A 85 8.98 -1.41 3.12
C THR A 85 7.91 -2.31 3.73
N ARG A 86 8.34 -3.48 4.20
CA ARG A 86 7.52 -4.43 4.94
C ARG A 86 8.17 -4.69 6.28
N GLY A 87 7.38 -4.72 7.35
CA GLY A 87 7.93 -4.83 8.70
C GLY A 87 6.89 -4.73 9.79
N ASN A 88 7.35 -4.75 11.04
CA ASN A 88 6.50 -4.59 12.21
C ASN A 88 6.46 -3.14 12.68
N LEU A 89 5.25 -2.60 12.82
CA LEU A 89 4.98 -1.35 13.51
C LEU A 89 4.61 -1.63 14.97
N THR A 90 5.06 -0.77 15.88
CA THR A 90 4.68 -0.81 17.30
C THR A 90 3.50 0.11 17.53
N PHE A 91 2.31 -0.46 17.73
CA PHE A 91 1.12 0.32 18.10
C PHE A 91 0.99 0.47 19.62
N SER A 92 1.39 -0.56 20.35
CA SER A 92 1.51 -0.54 21.80
C SER A 92 2.68 -1.44 22.25
N PRO A 93 3.11 -1.38 23.52
CA PRO A 93 4.26 -2.17 24.02
C PRO A 93 4.22 -3.67 23.75
N HIS A 94 3.01 -4.22 23.59
CA HIS A 94 2.77 -5.64 23.42
C HIS A 94 2.13 -5.99 22.07
N LYS A 95 1.90 -5.00 21.20
CA LYS A 95 1.22 -5.18 19.91
C LYS A 95 2.12 -4.74 18.78
N LYS A 96 2.70 -5.72 18.10
CA LYS A 96 3.38 -5.54 16.81
C LYS A 96 2.37 -5.78 15.70
N TYR A 97 2.33 -4.87 14.73
CA TYR A 97 1.45 -4.94 13.57
C TYR A 97 2.31 -5.13 12.32
N TYR A 98 2.21 -6.31 11.72
CA TYR A 98 2.95 -6.61 10.49
C TYR A 98 2.27 -5.92 9.31
N HIS A 99 3.01 -5.03 8.65
CA HIS A 99 2.45 -4.02 7.76
C HIS A 99 3.36 -3.70 6.57
N SER A 100 2.80 -2.98 5.59
CA SER A 100 3.53 -2.44 4.45
C SER A 100 3.20 -0.97 4.22
N TRP A 101 4.23 -0.20 3.87
CA TRP A 101 4.12 1.22 3.52
C TRP A 101 5.10 1.58 2.40
N ILE A 102 4.85 2.71 1.73
CA ILE A 102 5.70 3.23 0.67
C ILE A 102 6.69 4.25 1.26
N CYS A 103 7.97 4.12 0.91
CA CYS A 103 8.99 5.12 1.15
C CYS A 103 9.42 5.74 -0.18
N PHE A 104 9.50 7.07 -0.24
CA PHE A 104 9.85 7.78 -1.47
C PHE A 104 10.69 9.02 -1.17
N ASN A 105 11.50 9.43 -2.15
CA ASN A 105 12.27 10.68 -2.04
C ASN A 105 11.53 11.84 -2.72
N PHE A 106 11.46 12.97 -2.04
CA PHE A 106 11.01 14.24 -2.60
C PHE A 106 11.96 15.35 -2.14
N GLU A 107 12.58 16.04 -3.10
CA GLU A 107 13.54 17.13 -2.85
C GLU A 107 14.63 16.76 -1.81
N CYS A 108 15.24 15.58 -1.99
CA CYS A 108 16.30 15.05 -1.11
C CYS A 108 15.86 14.70 0.32
N GLU A 109 14.57 14.71 0.64
CA GLU A 109 14.03 14.20 1.90
C GLU A 109 13.21 12.92 1.65
N GLU A 110 13.34 11.94 2.56
CA GLU A 110 12.54 10.72 2.52
C GLU A 110 11.22 10.87 3.28
N TYR A 111 10.15 10.45 2.61
CA TYR A 111 8.78 10.44 3.14
C TYR A 111 8.23 9.02 3.18
N VAL A 112 7.28 8.81 4.08
CA VAL A 112 6.44 7.62 4.15
C VAL A 112 5.03 7.99 3.72
N PHE A 113 4.50 7.21 2.79
CA PHE A 113 3.08 7.19 2.44
C PHE A 113 2.51 5.83 2.85
N ASP A 114 1.55 5.86 3.78
CA ASP A 114 0.85 4.69 4.29
C ASP A 114 -0.66 4.86 4.05
N PRO A 115 -1.16 4.39 2.89
CA PRO A 115 -2.56 4.56 2.51
C PRO A 115 -3.53 3.75 3.38
N CYS A 116 -3.07 2.72 4.08
CA CYS A 116 -3.92 1.85 4.88
C CYS A 116 -4.08 2.36 6.31
N LEU A 117 -3.17 3.22 6.76
CA LEU A 117 -3.23 3.90 8.06
C LEU A 117 -3.65 5.39 7.96
N ASP A 118 -3.98 5.86 6.75
CA ASP A 118 -4.22 7.28 6.44
C ASP A 118 -3.07 8.19 6.88
N LEU A 119 -1.82 7.80 6.60
CA LEU A 119 -0.64 8.57 6.94
C LEU A 119 0.18 8.97 5.72
N LEU A 120 0.66 10.19 5.76
CA LEU A 120 1.78 10.71 4.98
C LEU A 120 2.64 11.42 6.03
N CYS A 121 3.97 11.27 6.02
CA CYS A 121 4.88 12.01 6.91
C CYS A 121 6.35 11.83 6.52
N LYS A 122 7.25 12.57 7.16
CA LYS A 122 8.70 12.34 7.01
C LYS A 122 9.07 10.97 7.58
N LYS A 123 9.92 10.23 6.87
CA LYS A 123 10.33 8.87 7.26
C LYS A 123 10.95 8.83 8.67
N LYS A 124 11.79 9.80 9.02
CA LYS A 124 12.41 9.90 10.35
C LYS A 124 11.38 9.99 11.48
N LEU A 125 10.26 10.67 11.25
CA LEU A 125 9.17 10.75 12.24
C LEU A 125 8.46 9.40 12.34
N TYR A 126 8.12 8.80 11.19
CA TYR A 126 7.47 7.49 11.11
C TYR A 126 8.27 6.40 11.84
N ASP A 127 9.56 6.27 11.51
CA ASP A 127 10.48 5.29 12.10
C ASP A 127 10.56 5.45 13.63
N LYS A 128 10.65 6.69 14.11
CA LYS A 128 10.75 7.00 15.55
C LYS A 128 9.45 6.72 16.29
N ILE A 129 8.31 7.05 15.70
CA ILE A 129 7.00 6.94 16.35
C ILE A 129 6.49 5.50 16.34
N PHE A 130 6.82 4.69 15.33
CA PHE A 130 6.38 3.30 15.27
C PHE A 130 7.45 2.28 15.69
N GLU A 131 8.68 2.71 16.01
CA GLU A 131 9.77 1.83 16.48
C GLU A 131 9.90 0.61 15.56
N ILE A 132 10.17 0.90 14.29
CA ILE A 132 9.96 -0.04 13.18
C ILE A 132 11.03 -1.13 13.16
N GLU A 133 10.59 -2.36 12.92
CA GLU A 133 11.44 -3.50 12.60
C GLU A 133 11.25 -3.86 11.12
N ILE A 134 12.28 -3.66 10.30
CA ILE A 134 12.20 -3.88 8.85
C ILE A 134 12.46 -5.35 8.52
N MET A 135 11.53 -5.98 7.81
CA MET A 135 11.62 -7.37 7.35
C MET A 135 12.02 -7.49 5.88
N GLY A 136 11.64 -6.52 5.05
CA GLY A 136 11.98 -6.53 3.63
C GLY A 136 11.74 -5.19 2.95
N LYS A 137 12.39 -5.03 1.81
CA LYS A 137 12.22 -3.88 0.92
C LYS A 137 12.16 -4.36 -0.52
N VAL A 138 11.30 -3.75 -1.32
CA VAL A 138 11.22 -3.99 -2.76
C VAL A 138 11.03 -2.67 -3.50
N SER A 139 11.79 -2.47 -4.56
CA SER A 139 11.76 -1.21 -5.32
C SER A 139 10.51 -1.10 -6.19
N ALA A 140 10.08 0.14 -6.45
CA ALA A 140 9.00 0.45 -7.38
C ALA A 140 9.27 -0.13 -8.76
N LYS A 141 10.54 -0.11 -9.20
CA LYS A 141 10.96 -0.71 -10.46
C LYS A 141 10.62 -2.20 -10.52
N GLN A 142 11.04 -2.96 -9.52
CA GLN A 142 10.78 -4.41 -9.45
C GLN A 142 9.28 -4.71 -9.48
N VAL A 143 8.47 -3.98 -8.70
CA VAL A 143 7.02 -4.18 -8.66
C VAL A 143 6.37 -3.84 -10.01
N ARG A 144 6.79 -2.74 -10.64
CA ARG A 144 6.27 -2.32 -11.95
C ARG A 144 6.65 -3.31 -13.05
N GLU A 145 7.90 -3.78 -13.08
CA GLU A 145 8.37 -4.76 -14.06
C GLU A 145 7.65 -6.11 -13.90
N GLU A 146 7.46 -6.59 -12.66
CA GLU A 146 6.71 -7.80 -12.37
C GLU A 146 5.26 -7.69 -12.84
N LEU A 147 4.57 -6.59 -12.49
CA LEU A 147 3.19 -6.35 -12.92
C LEU A 147 3.06 -6.38 -14.45
N LEU A 148 3.93 -5.65 -15.15
CA LEU A 148 3.91 -5.59 -16.61
C LEU A 148 4.23 -6.96 -17.24
N SER A 149 5.15 -7.72 -16.64
CA SER A 149 5.48 -9.08 -17.08
C SER A 149 4.28 -10.02 -16.92
N CYS A 150 3.59 -9.99 -15.78
CA CYS A 150 2.39 -10.80 -15.55
C CYS A 150 1.29 -10.47 -16.57
N ILE A 151 1.08 -9.18 -16.85
CA ILE A 151 0.06 -8.72 -17.80
C ILE A 151 0.42 -9.11 -19.24
N ALA A 152 1.68 -8.96 -19.64
CA ALA A 152 2.13 -9.33 -20.98
C ALA A 152 2.02 -10.84 -21.23
N ASN A 153 2.20 -11.66 -20.19
CA ASN A 153 2.09 -13.11 -20.24
C ASN A 153 0.70 -13.63 -19.87
N HIS A 154 -0.29 -12.74 -19.69
CA HIS A 154 -1.63 -13.13 -19.28
C HIS A 154 -2.25 -14.08 -20.30
N LYS A 155 -2.66 -15.25 -19.80
CA LYS A 155 -3.53 -16.17 -20.53
C LYS A 155 -4.95 -15.95 -20.03
N PRO A 156 -5.93 -15.76 -20.92
CA PRO A 156 -7.33 -15.68 -20.53
C PRO A 156 -7.68 -16.86 -19.63
N ARG A 157 -8.41 -16.60 -18.55
CA ARG A 157 -8.84 -17.63 -17.61
C ARG A 157 -9.68 -18.69 -18.35
N GLU A 158 -9.29 -19.94 -18.22
CA GLU A 158 -10.09 -21.09 -18.66
C GLU A 158 -11.27 -21.31 -17.71
N GLU A 159 -12.42 -21.69 -18.27
CA GLU A 159 -13.64 -21.88 -17.48
C GLU A 159 -13.47 -23.05 -16.49
N SER A 160 -13.74 -22.77 -15.22
CA SER A 160 -13.62 -23.72 -14.12
C SER A 160 -15.00 -24.23 -13.68
N ILE A 161 -15.06 -25.42 -13.10
CA ILE A 161 -16.28 -25.94 -12.47
C ILE A 161 -16.82 -25.01 -11.36
N PHE A 162 -15.94 -24.23 -10.74
CA PHE A 162 -16.29 -23.26 -9.69
C PHE A 162 -16.95 -21.99 -10.24
N ASP A 163 -16.85 -21.73 -11.55
CA ASP A 163 -17.46 -20.57 -12.21
C ASP A 163 -18.98 -20.58 -12.08
N LYS A 164 -19.57 -21.76 -11.92
CA LYS A 164 -21.01 -21.93 -11.67
C LYS A 164 -21.50 -21.31 -10.36
N PHE A 165 -20.58 -21.02 -9.43
CA PHE A 165 -20.90 -20.40 -8.14
C PHE A 165 -20.63 -18.89 -8.11
N LEU A 166 -20.13 -18.33 -9.21
CA LEU A 166 -19.88 -16.89 -9.37
C LEU A 166 -21.00 -16.28 -10.22
N ASP A 167 -21.35 -15.03 -9.94
CA ASP A 167 -22.28 -14.29 -10.78
C ASP A 167 -21.66 -13.94 -12.14
N GLU A 168 -22.49 -13.80 -13.18
CA GLU A 168 -22.04 -13.52 -14.56
C GLU A 168 -21.18 -12.25 -14.68
N LYS A 169 -21.43 -11.23 -13.84
CA LYS A 169 -20.68 -9.97 -13.86
C LYS A 169 -19.27 -10.18 -13.30
N THR A 170 -19.14 -10.96 -12.24
CA THR A 170 -17.83 -11.37 -11.69
C THR A 170 -17.08 -12.27 -12.66
N LEU A 171 -17.76 -13.21 -13.33
CA LEU A 171 -17.15 -14.06 -14.34
C LEU A 171 -16.56 -13.25 -15.50
N LYS A 172 -17.37 -12.35 -16.06
CA LYS A 172 -16.97 -11.53 -17.21
C LYS A 172 -15.79 -10.63 -16.85
N ARG A 173 -15.80 -10.04 -15.65
CA ARG A 173 -14.69 -9.22 -15.15
C ARG A 173 -13.41 -10.01 -14.96
N GLN A 174 -13.51 -11.23 -14.40
CA GLN A 174 -12.35 -12.11 -14.19
C GLN A 174 -11.76 -12.65 -15.48
N LYS A 175 -12.49 -12.60 -16.61
CA LYS A 175 -11.97 -12.94 -17.94
C LYS A 175 -11.06 -11.83 -18.51
N ASP A 176 -11.29 -10.58 -18.13
CA ASP A 176 -10.60 -9.41 -18.71
C ASP A 176 -9.44 -8.89 -17.83
N GLU A 177 -9.24 -9.45 -16.65
CA GLU A 177 -8.19 -9.03 -15.71
C GLU A 177 -7.04 -10.03 -15.65
N THR A 178 -5.84 -9.50 -15.42
CA THR A 178 -4.70 -10.33 -15.03
C THR A 178 -4.73 -10.56 -13.54
N HIS A 179 -5.09 -11.77 -13.12
CA HIS A 179 -5.05 -12.16 -11.71
C HIS A 179 -3.62 -12.52 -11.29
N ILE A 180 -3.12 -11.85 -10.24
CA ILE A 180 -1.79 -12.11 -9.67
C ILE A 180 -1.96 -12.69 -8.27
N CYS A 181 -1.47 -13.92 -8.12
CA CYS A 181 -1.33 -14.59 -6.83
C CYS A 181 0.12 -14.48 -6.35
N GLY A 182 0.33 -13.69 -5.31
CA GLY A 182 1.64 -13.47 -4.71
C GLY A 182 2.13 -14.63 -3.86
N ASP A 183 3.44 -14.70 -3.66
CA ASP A 183 4.07 -15.71 -2.82
C ASP A 183 4.24 -15.23 -1.36
N ASN A 184 4.82 -16.09 -0.50
CA ASN A 184 5.10 -15.79 0.91
C ASN A 184 6.53 -15.28 1.17
N ASN A 185 7.29 -14.91 0.14
CA ASN A 185 8.62 -14.33 0.26
C ASN A 185 8.51 -12.81 0.48
N VAL A 186 8.96 -12.32 1.63
CA VAL A 186 8.91 -10.90 2.00
C VAL A 186 9.68 -9.96 1.04
N TYR A 187 10.55 -10.51 0.18
CA TYR A 187 11.27 -9.77 -0.86
C TYR A 187 10.60 -9.83 -2.24
N SER A 188 9.49 -10.56 -2.37
CA SER A 188 8.75 -10.68 -3.63
C SER A 188 8.10 -9.34 -4.02
N PRO A 189 8.13 -8.94 -5.31
CA PRO A 189 7.42 -7.75 -5.76
C PRO A 189 5.90 -7.82 -5.55
N MET A 190 5.35 -9.03 -5.53
CA MET A 190 3.93 -9.31 -5.31
C MET A 190 3.80 -10.26 -4.11
N TYR A 191 3.89 -9.74 -2.88
CA TYR A 191 3.90 -10.52 -1.65
C TYR A 191 2.48 -10.73 -1.13
N ARG A 192 2.04 -11.99 -1.04
CA ARG A 192 0.68 -12.36 -0.63
C ARG A 192 -0.41 -11.60 -1.40
N ASN A 193 -0.08 -11.15 -2.60
CA ASN A 193 -1.00 -10.42 -3.45
C ASN A 193 -2.15 -11.35 -3.88
N ASN A 194 -3.36 -10.82 -3.93
CA ASN A 194 -4.52 -11.52 -4.46
C ASN A 194 -5.39 -10.49 -5.17
N THR A 195 -4.92 -10.05 -6.33
CA THR A 195 -5.46 -8.88 -7.03
C THR A 195 -5.65 -9.16 -8.50
N GLY A 196 -6.82 -8.81 -9.02
CA GLY A 196 -7.07 -8.69 -10.46
C GLY A 196 -6.66 -7.32 -10.96
N TYR A 197 -5.87 -7.25 -12.03
CA TYR A 197 -5.44 -5.99 -12.62
C TYR A 197 -5.98 -5.80 -14.04
N ILE A 198 -6.53 -4.61 -14.30
CA ILE A 198 -6.85 -4.13 -15.64
C ILE A 198 -5.99 -2.91 -15.92
N LEU A 199 -5.10 -3.03 -16.90
CA LEU A 199 -4.11 -2.02 -17.25
C LEU A 199 -4.38 -1.46 -18.65
N GLU A 200 -4.41 -0.12 -18.75
CA GLU A 200 -4.33 0.59 -20.02
C GLU A 200 -3.01 1.36 -20.09
N THR A 201 -2.23 1.11 -21.14
CA THR A 201 -0.99 1.86 -21.42
C THR A 201 -1.16 2.78 -22.62
N LYS A 202 -0.42 3.89 -22.63
CA LYS A 202 -0.30 4.80 -23.77
C LYS A 202 1.14 5.31 -23.85
N ASN A 203 1.80 5.10 -24.99
CA ASN A 203 3.19 5.50 -25.22
C ASN A 203 4.15 4.99 -24.12
N GLY A 204 3.99 3.72 -23.70
CA GLY A 204 4.79 3.10 -22.65
C GLY A 204 4.51 3.58 -21.22
N LYS A 205 3.53 4.47 -21.01
CA LYS A 205 3.11 4.94 -19.68
C LYS A 205 1.78 4.33 -19.27
N ILE A 206 1.61 4.05 -17.98
CA ILE A 206 0.34 3.61 -17.39
C ILE A 206 -0.65 4.78 -17.43
N LYS A 207 -1.69 4.66 -18.26
CA LYS A 207 -2.76 5.66 -18.39
C LYS A 207 -3.89 5.39 -17.40
N ARG A 208 -4.19 4.11 -17.16
CA ARG A 208 -5.18 3.68 -16.17
C ARG A 208 -4.75 2.34 -15.60
N LEU A 209 -4.85 2.21 -14.28
CA LEU A 209 -4.76 0.92 -13.60
C LEU A 209 -6.00 0.77 -12.71
N ILE A 210 -6.72 -0.32 -12.90
CA ILE A 210 -7.79 -0.74 -12.00
C ILE A 210 -7.29 -1.99 -11.29
N ALA A 211 -7.33 -1.98 -9.96
CA ALA A 211 -6.93 -3.10 -9.12
C ALA A 211 -8.14 -3.61 -8.34
N HIS A 212 -8.45 -4.89 -8.47
CA HIS A 212 -9.57 -5.56 -7.83
C HIS A 212 -9.05 -6.44 -6.69
N TYR A 213 -9.30 -6.02 -5.46
CA TYR A 213 -8.88 -6.73 -4.26
C TYR A 213 -9.88 -7.83 -3.95
N TYR A 214 -9.39 -9.06 -4.04
CA TYR A 214 -10.12 -10.24 -3.63
C TYR A 214 -9.77 -10.59 -2.20
N PHE A 215 -10.79 -10.92 -1.41
CA PHE A 215 -10.57 -11.48 -0.09
C PHE A 215 -9.65 -12.69 -0.21
N SER A 216 -8.55 -12.66 0.53
CA SER A 216 -7.72 -13.84 0.71
C SER A 216 -8.56 -14.91 1.37
N ALA A 217 -8.73 -16.05 0.71
CA ALA A 217 -9.30 -17.25 1.31
C ALA A 217 -8.42 -17.77 2.45
#